data_AF-A0A931RNA7-F1
#
_entry.id   AF-A0A931RNA7-F1
#
_cell.length_a   1.000
_cell.length_b   1.000
_cell.length_c   1.000
_cell.angle_alpha   90.00
_cell.angle_beta   90.00
_cell.angle_gamma   90.00
#
_symmetry.space_group_name_H-M   'P 1'
#
loop_
_entity.id
_entity.type
_entity.pdbx_description
1 polymer ?
#
loop_
_entity_poly.entity_id
_entity_poly.type
_entity_poly.pdbx_seq_one_letter_code
_entity_poly.pdbx_strand_id
1 'polypeptide(L)'
;MVVDQSPIGRTPRSNPATYTGTLGPIRELFAKTREARARGYSPGRFSFNVKGGRCEECEGQGVKKIEMYFLPDLYQECEECQGKRYNKEALQIEYQNKNIAEVLDMSAEVALTFFKDIPVVREKLETLVKVGLGYIKLGQSALTLSGGEAQRGGSGVYQAWTVGFDPLRRRGSAREAGNGTGTPRYW
;
A
#
# COMPACT_ATOMS: atom_id res chain seq x y z
N MET A 1 -21.51 14.69 11.30
CA MET A 1 -20.23 14.02 10.99
C MET A 1 -20.06 14.10 9.49
N VAL A 2 -19.31 15.09 8.99
CA VAL A 2 -19.09 15.24 7.55
C VAL A 2 -18.07 14.18 7.14
N VAL A 3 -18.48 13.31 6.23
CA VAL A 3 -17.67 12.19 5.75
C VAL A 3 -16.86 12.68 4.55
N ASP A 4 -15.54 12.68 4.67
CA ASP A 4 -14.63 13.04 3.57
C ASP A 4 -14.36 11.81 2.69
N GLN A 5 -14.77 11.91 1.43
CA GLN A 5 -14.67 10.87 0.38
C GLN A 5 -13.55 11.19 -0.61
N SER A 6 -12.61 12.06 -0.24
CA SER A 6 -11.52 12.46 -1.12
C SER A 6 -10.69 11.24 -1.57
N PRO A 7 -10.26 11.18 -2.84
CA PRO A 7 -9.46 10.05 -3.34
C PRO A 7 -8.15 9.84 -2.56
N ILE A 8 -7.74 8.58 -2.36
CA ILE A 8 -6.46 8.21 -1.71
C ILE A 8 -5.25 8.82 -2.44
N GLY A 9 -5.37 9.11 -3.72
CA GLY A 9 -4.37 9.84 -4.49
C GLY A 9 -4.93 10.30 -5.83
N ARG A 10 -4.31 11.35 -6.37
CA ARG A 10 -4.68 11.94 -7.67
C ARG A 10 -3.83 11.42 -8.83
N THR A 11 -2.97 10.43 -8.59
CA THR A 11 -2.03 9.92 -9.59
C THR A 11 -2.01 8.39 -9.61
N PRO A 12 -1.66 7.76 -10.76
CA PRO A 12 -1.51 6.29 -10.85
C PRO A 12 -0.41 5.71 -9.95
N ARG A 13 0.47 6.54 -9.40
CA ARG A 13 1.56 6.13 -8.50
C ARG A 13 1.06 5.83 -7.07
N SER A 14 -0.08 6.41 -6.69
CA SER A 14 -0.73 6.11 -5.41
C SER A 14 -1.41 4.75 -5.51
N ASN A 15 -1.10 3.86 -4.56
CA ASN A 15 -1.69 2.53 -4.45
C ASN A 15 -1.69 2.06 -2.99
N PRO A 16 -2.43 0.99 -2.64
CA PRO A 16 -2.50 0.48 -1.27
C PRO A 16 -1.13 0.22 -0.64
N ALA A 17 -0.15 -0.27 -1.39
CA ALA A 17 1.18 -0.54 -0.85
C ALA A 17 1.96 0.72 -0.46
N THR A 18 1.84 1.79 -1.26
CA THR A 18 2.41 3.10 -0.94
C THR A 18 1.68 3.77 0.22
N TYR A 19 0.34 3.67 0.25
CA TYR A 19 -0.48 4.33 1.26
C TYR A 19 -0.32 3.69 2.66
N THR A 20 -0.32 2.36 2.73
CA THR A 20 -0.03 1.63 3.97
C THR A 20 1.45 1.66 4.37
N GLY A 21 2.33 2.12 3.47
CA GLY A 21 3.77 2.09 3.65
C GLY A 21 4.34 0.67 3.73
N THR A 22 3.69 -0.33 3.14
CA THR A 22 4.22 -1.70 3.00
C THR A 22 5.29 -1.78 1.90
N LEU A 23 5.24 -0.89 0.90
CA LEU A 23 6.21 -0.88 -0.19
C LEU A 23 7.65 -0.66 0.30
N GLY A 24 7.88 0.12 1.37
CA GLY A 24 9.23 0.31 1.93
C GLY A 24 9.88 -1.01 2.38
N PRO A 25 9.31 -1.70 3.38
CA PRO A 25 9.80 -3.00 3.82
C PRO A 25 9.88 -4.05 2.70
N ILE A 26 8.92 -4.07 1.76
CA ILE A 26 8.99 -4.99 0.60
C ILE A 26 10.25 -4.72 -0.24
N ARG A 27 10.56 -3.46 -0.55
CA ARG A 27 11.77 -3.10 -1.31
C ARG A 27 13.06 -3.48 -0.59
N GLU A 28 13.08 -3.37 0.74
CA GLU A 28 14.21 -3.80 1.55
C GLU A 28 14.42 -5.31 1.50
N LEU A 29 13.34 -6.10 1.48
CA LEU A 29 13.44 -7.56 1.31
C LEU A 29 14.05 -7.93 -0.04
N PHE A 30 13.55 -7.32 -1.13
CA PHE A 30 14.09 -7.57 -2.47
C PHE A 30 15.57 -7.17 -2.57
N ALA A 31 16.00 -6.07 -1.95
CA ALA A 31 17.40 -5.68 -1.92
C ALA A 31 18.30 -6.62 -1.07
N LYS A 32 17.71 -7.42 -0.18
CA LYS A 32 18.43 -8.39 0.66
C LYS A 32 18.61 -9.75 -0.01
N THR A 33 17.98 -10.02 -1.17
CA THR A 33 18.17 -11.28 -1.90
C THR A 33 19.61 -11.43 -2.37
N ARG A 34 20.06 -12.68 -2.58
CA ARG A 34 21.44 -12.97 -2.98
C ARG A 34 21.75 -12.34 -4.33
N GLU A 35 20.82 -12.44 -5.27
CA GLU A 35 20.91 -11.94 -6.63
C GLU A 35 20.96 -10.41 -6.65
N ALA A 36 20.13 -9.74 -5.85
CA ALA A 36 20.15 -8.29 -5.73
C ALA A 36 21.48 -7.78 -5.15
N ARG A 37 21.96 -8.44 -4.08
CA ARG A 37 23.25 -8.10 -3.46
C ARG A 37 24.42 -8.31 -4.42
N ALA A 38 24.45 -9.42 -5.16
CA ALA A 38 25.48 -9.70 -6.15
C ALA A 38 25.52 -8.65 -7.27
N ARG A 39 24.38 -8.06 -7.63
CA ARG A 39 24.27 -6.98 -8.64
C ARG A 39 24.38 -5.58 -8.04
N GLY A 40 24.60 -5.44 -6.74
CA GLY A 40 24.69 -4.14 -6.06
C GLY A 40 23.38 -3.35 -6.02
N TYR A 41 22.23 -4.02 -6.10
CA TYR A 41 20.93 -3.35 -6.11
C TYR A 41 20.51 -2.93 -4.70
N SER A 42 20.20 -1.65 -4.55
CA SER A 42 19.64 -1.07 -3.33
C SER A 42 18.11 -1.08 -3.35
N PRO A 43 17.42 -0.79 -2.23
CA PRO A 43 15.96 -0.65 -2.20
C PRO A 43 15.41 0.41 -3.19
N GLY A 44 16.26 1.31 -3.67
CA GLY A 44 15.93 2.28 -4.72
C GLY A 44 15.65 1.63 -6.08
N ARG A 45 16.35 0.53 -6.42
CA ARG A 45 16.11 -0.22 -7.66
C ARG A 45 14.68 -0.78 -7.72
N PHE A 46 14.10 -1.08 -6.57
CA PHE A 46 12.77 -1.65 -6.44
C PHE A 46 11.68 -0.59 -6.20
N SER A 47 11.97 0.68 -6.44
CA SER A 47 10.99 1.76 -6.33
C SER A 47 10.60 2.26 -7.72
N PHE A 48 9.30 2.16 -8.07
CA PHE A 48 8.78 2.74 -9.31
C PHE A 48 8.75 4.28 -9.30
N ASN A 49 8.98 4.92 -8.14
CA ASN A 49 8.96 6.39 -8.01
C ASN A 49 10.30 7.06 -8.37
N VAL A 50 11.39 6.30 -8.47
CA VAL A 50 12.73 6.84 -8.72
C VAL A 50 13.39 6.15 -9.90
N LYS A 51 14.31 6.86 -10.56
CA LYS A 51 15.10 6.29 -11.67
C LYS A 51 15.94 5.11 -11.18
N GLY A 52 16.22 4.19 -12.11
CA GLY A 52 17.11 3.05 -11.87
C GLY A 52 16.45 1.73 -12.23
N GLY A 53 15.40 1.32 -11.52
CA GLY A 53 14.68 0.07 -11.81
C GLY A 53 13.24 0.23 -12.32
N ARG A 54 12.71 1.45 -12.31
CA ARG A 54 11.40 1.74 -12.92
C ARG A 54 11.49 1.62 -14.45
N CYS A 55 10.34 1.41 -15.09
CA CYS A 55 10.21 1.62 -16.52
C CYS A 55 10.33 3.12 -16.82
N GLU A 56 11.31 3.53 -17.63
CA GLU A 56 11.51 4.95 -17.97
C GLU A 56 10.46 5.45 -18.97
N GLU A 57 9.91 4.56 -19.82
CA GLU A 57 8.92 4.93 -20.84
C GLU A 57 7.60 5.48 -20.25
N CYS A 58 7.17 4.93 -19.12
CA CYS A 58 6.01 5.41 -18.35
C CYS A 58 6.40 6.05 -17.02
N GLU A 59 7.70 6.28 -16.79
CA GLU A 59 8.26 6.77 -15.52
C GLU A 59 7.72 6.03 -14.27
N GLY A 60 7.57 4.71 -14.37
CA GLY A 60 7.06 3.85 -13.30
C GLY A 60 5.57 3.98 -13.00
N GLN A 61 4.78 4.67 -13.83
CA GLN A 61 3.32 4.73 -13.66
C GLN A 61 2.64 3.42 -14.08
N GLY A 62 3.20 2.72 -15.08
CA GLY A 62 2.62 1.53 -15.70
C GLY A 62 1.55 1.86 -16.76
N VAL A 63 1.17 3.14 -16.84
CA VAL A 63 0.22 3.68 -17.81
C VAL A 63 0.80 4.95 -18.41
N LYS A 64 0.36 5.32 -19.61
CA LYS A 64 0.57 6.62 -20.22
C LYS A 64 -0.72 7.42 -20.20
N LYS A 65 -0.59 8.70 -19.88
CA LYS A 65 -1.69 9.66 -19.90
C LYS A 65 -1.80 10.25 -21.30
N ILE A 66 -2.99 10.16 -21.89
CA ILE A 66 -3.36 10.82 -23.14
C ILE A 66 -4.25 11.98 -22.77
N GLU A 67 -3.71 13.19 -22.90
CA GLU A 67 -4.45 14.42 -22.64
C GLU A 67 -5.32 14.76 -23.84
N MET A 68 -6.59 15.05 -23.57
CA MET A 68 -7.57 15.43 -24.59
C MET A 68 -8.15 16.78 -24.22
N TYR A 69 -8.33 17.66 -25.21
CA TYR A 69 -8.72 19.06 -24.96
C TYR A 69 -10.10 19.24 -24.30
N PHE A 70 -11.03 18.31 -24.52
CA PHE A 70 -12.42 18.44 -24.08
C PHE A 70 -12.97 17.19 -23.38
N LEU A 71 -12.16 16.15 -23.25
CA LEU A 71 -12.55 14.88 -22.63
C LEU A 71 -11.69 14.61 -21.40
N PRO A 72 -12.20 13.84 -20.42
CA PRO A 72 -11.37 13.38 -19.31
C PRO A 72 -10.12 12.66 -19.81
N ASP A 73 -9.04 12.80 -19.06
CA ASP A 73 -7.76 12.15 -19.36
C ASP A 73 -7.94 10.62 -19.53
N LEU A 74 -7.42 10.09 -20.63
CA LEU A 74 -7.41 8.65 -20.89
C LEU A 74 -6.08 8.07 -20.41
N TYR A 75 -6.14 6.96 -19.67
CA TYR A 75 -4.95 6.21 -19.25
C TYR A 75 -4.86 4.93 -20.07
N GLN A 76 -3.83 4.82 -20.90
CA GLN A 76 -3.52 3.60 -21.65
C GLN A 76 -2.43 2.82 -20.93
N GLU A 77 -2.49 1.50 -20.95
CA GLU A 77 -1.40 0.67 -20.42
C GLU A 77 -0.09 0.96 -21.17
N CYS A 78 1.03 1.02 -20.45
CA CYS A 78 2.34 1.21 -21.06
C CYS A 78 2.75 -0.05 -21.83
N GLU A 79 2.98 0.09 -23.13
CA GLU A 79 3.36 -1.04 -24.01
C GLU A 79 4.72 -1.64 -23.67
N GLU A 80 5.69 -0.83 -23.20
CA GLU A 80 7.05 -1.28 -22.88
C GLU A 80 7.10 -2.20 -21.66
N CYS A 81 6.38 -1.85 -20.59
CA CYS A 81 6.38 -2.64 -19.36
C CYS A 81 5.10 -3.46 -19.14
N GLN A 82 4.09 -3.31 -20.00
CA GLN A 82 2.79 -3.99 -19.89
C GLN A 82 2.18 -3.84 -18.49
N GLY A 83 2.08 -2.60 -18.03
CA GLY A 83 1.56 -2.29 -16.68
C GLY A 83 2.49 -2.62 -15.49
N LYS A 84 3.60 -3.35 -15.69
CA LYS A 84 4.46 -3.85 -14.58
C LYS A 84 5.25 -2.77 -13.84
N ARG A 85 5.36 -1.54 -14.37
CA ARG A 85 6.06 -0.37 -13.78
C ARG A 85 7.58 -0.46 -13.65
N TYR A 86 8.19 -1.62 -13.85
CA TYR A 86 9.64 -1.84 -13.71
C TYR A 86 10.30 -2.25 -15.03
N ASN A 87 11.61 -2.06 -15.11
CA ASN A 87 12.43 -2.59 -16.18
C ASN A 87 12.73 -4.08 -15.99
N LYS A 88 13.21 -4.73 -17.07
CA LYS A 88 13.46 -6.17 -17.10
C LYS A 88 14.47 -6.60 -16.04
N GLU A 89 15.50 -5.79 -15.79
CA GLU A 89 16.57 -6.12 -14.85
C GLU A 89 16.10 -6.12 -13.39
N ALA A 90 15.17 -5.24 -13.03
CA ALA A 90 14.55 -5.25 -11.70
C ALA A 90 13.59 -6.46 -11.55
N LEU A 91 12.88 -6.82 -12.62
CA LEU A 91 11.94 -7.95 -12.64
C LEU A 91 12.62 -9.33 -12.62
N GLN A 92 13.92 -9.41 -12.91
CA GLN A 92 14.70 -10.64 -12.77
C GLN A 92 15.01 -11.01 -11.32
N ILE A 93 14.82 -10.09 -10.37
CA ILE A 93 15.05 -10.37 -8.96
C ILE A 93 13.76 -10.90 -8.35
N GLU A 94 13.88 -12.07 -7.74
CA GLU A 94 12.76 -12.77 -7.13
C GLU A 94 12.96 -12.92 -5.63
N TYR A 95 11.86 -12.84 -4.90
CA TYR A 95 11.76 -13.24 -3.50
C TYR A 95 10.70 -14.35 -3.43
N GLN A 96 11.06 -15.52 -2.91
CA GLN A 96 10.18 -16.70 -2.89
C GLN A 96 9.53 -17.01 -4.26
N ASN A 97 10.34 -17.01 -5.33
CA ASN A 97 9.92 -17.25 -6.73
C ASN A 97 8.90 -16.24 -7.28
N LYS A 98 8.89 -15.02 -6.74
CA LYS A 98 8.05 -13.92 -7.20
C LYS A 98 8.85 -12.64 -7.36
N ASN A 99 8.75 -12.01 -8.51
CA ASN A 99 9.33 -10.69 -8.71
C ASN A 99 8.45 -9.60 -8.08
N ILE A 100 8.98 -8.36 -8.01
CA ILE A 100 8.28 -7.27 -7.32
C ILE A 100 6.95 -6.87 -7.99
N ALA A 101 6.83 -7.00 -9.32
CA ALA A 101 5.57 -6.69 -10.00
C ALA A 101 4.51 -7.75 -9.67
N GLU A 102 4.88 -9.03 -9.62
CA GLU A 102 3.96 -10.10 -9.22
C GLU A 102 3.51 -9.94 -7.76
N VAL A 103 4.43 -9.57 -6.85
CA VAL A 103 4.07 -9.25 -5.46
C VAL A 103 3.08 -8.09 -5.38
N LEU A 104 3.28 -7.05 -6.19
CA LEU A 104 2.36 -5.91 -6.26
C LEU A 104 1.01 -6.28 -6.94
N ASP A 105 0.96 -7.34 -7.72
CA ASP A 105 -0.28 -7.84 -8.33
C ASP A 105 -1.10 -8.76 -7.40
N MET A 106 -0.53 -9.16 -6.24
CA MET A 106 -1.26 -9.94 -5.24
C MET A 106 -2.34 -9.11 -4.55
N SER A 107 -3.47 -9.74 -4.24
CA SER A 107 -4.45 -9.18 -3.31
C SER A 107 -3.85 -9.06 -1.90
N ALA A 108 -4.38 -8.15 -1.09
CA ALA A 108 -3.92 -7.98 0.28
C ALA A 108 -4.01 -9.28 1.12
N GLU A 109 -5.03 -10.12 0.88
CA GLU A 109 -5.20 -11.42 1.53
C GLU A 109 -4.14 -12.46 1.10
N VAL A 110 -3.84 -12.54 -0.20
CA VAL A 110 -2.77 -13.40 -0.70
C VAL A 110 -1.41 -12.93 -0.19
N ALA A 111 -1.17 -11.61 -0.24
CA ALA A 111 0.07 -11.01 0.26
C ALA A 111 0.24 -11.20 1.77
N LEU A 112 -0.84 -11.18 2.55
CA LEU A 112 -0.81 -11.44 3.99
C LEU A 112 -0.25 -12.83 4.28
N THR A 113 -0.69 -13.83 3.51
CA THR A 113 -0.18 -15.21 3.62
C THR A 113 1.27 -15.31 3.14
N PHE A 114 1.60 -14.63 2.04
CA PHE A 114 2.95 -14.62 1.46
C PHE A 114 3.99 -13.99 2.41
N PHE A 115 3.62 -12.93 3.13
CA PHE A 115 4.49 -12.23 4.08
C PHE A 115 4.27 -12.64 5.54
N LYS A 116 3.73 -13.83 5.81
CA LYS A 116 3.42 -14.32 7.17
C LYS A 116 4.60 -14.25 8.15
N ASP A 117 5.82 -14.43 7.64
CA ASP A 117 7.07 -14.45 8.42
C ASP A 117 7.75 -13.07 8.51
N ILE A 118 7.11 -12.02 7.97
CA ILE A 118 7.60 -10.64 8.00
C ILE A 118 6.60 -9.77 8.79
N PRO A 119 6.74 -9.66 10.13
CA PRO A 119 5.75 -9.01 11.00
C PRO A 119 5.38 -7.58 10.56
N VAL A 120 6.38 -6.76 10.20
CA VAL A 120 6.19 -5.36 9.81
C VAL A 120 5.31 -5.20 8.56
N VAL A 121 5.36 -6.16 7.63
CA VAL A 121 4.48 -6.16 6.45
C VAL A 121 3.13 -6.77 6.80
N ARG A 122 3.14 -7.90 7.52
CA ARG A 122 1.93 -8.64 7.92
C ARG A 122 0.94 -7.76 8.67
N GLU A 123 1.38 -7.04 9.71
CA GLU A 123 0.51 -6.18 10.53
C GLU A 123 -0.23 -5.11 9.72
N LYS A 124 0.47 -4.52 8.74
CA LYS A 124 -0.11 -3.53 7.84
C LYS A 124 -1.14 -4.15 6.90
N LEU A 125 -0.86 -5.36 6.38
CA LEU A 125 -1.79 -6.09 5.52
C LEU A 125 -3.01 -6.61 6.28
N GLU A 126 -2.85 -7.06 7.52
CA GLU A 126 -3.97 -7.46 8.39
C GLU A 126 -4.96 -6.32 8.57
N THR A 127 -4.46 -5.08 8.67
CA THR A 127 -5.32 -3.90 8.80
C THR A 127 -6.21 -3.75 7.55
N LEU A 128 -5.64 -3.89 6.35
CA LEU A 128 -6.40 -3.85 5.09
C LEU A 128 -7.47 -4.95 5.02
N VAL A 129 -7.12 -6.17 5.44
CA VAL A 129 -8.06 -7.30 5.44
C VAL A 129 -9.19 -7.05 6.45
N LYS A 130 -8.88 -6.58 7.67
CA LYS A 130 -9.86 -6.30 8.73
C LYS A 130 -10.88 -5.22 8.34
N VAL A 131 -10.49 -4.23 7.52
CA VAL A 131 -11.41 -3.20 7.00
C VAL A 131 -12.15 -3.63 5.73
N GLY A 132 -12.02 -4.89 5.32
CA GLY A 132 -12.73 -5.48 4.18
C GLY A 132 -12.13 -5.13 2.82
N LEU A 133 -10.82 -4.84 2.75
CA LEU A 133 -10.09 -4.57 1.51
C LEU A 133 -9.13 -5.70 1.13
N GLY A 134 -9.39 -6.92 1.62
CA GLY A 134 -8.55 -8.10 1.37
C GLY A 134 -8.38 -8.46 -0.12
N TYR A 135 -9.39 -8.15 -0.94
CA TYR A 135 -9.39 -8.47 -2.37
C TYR A 135 -8.60 -7.47 -3.23
N ILE A 136 -8.29 -6.28 -2.72
CA ILE A 136 -7.61 -5.23 -3.48
C ILE A 136 -6.14 -5.62 -3.70
N LYS A 137 -5.65 -5.42 -4.93
CA LYS A 137 -4.24 -5.66 -5.24
C LYS A 137 -3.34 -4.57 -4.65
N LEU A 138 -2.18 -4.96 -4.13
CA LEU A 138 -1.25 -4.04 -3.46
C LEU A 138 -0.79 -2.87 -4.35
N GLY A 139 -0.58 -3.14 -5.64
CA GLY A 139 -0.15 -2.17 -6.64
C GLY A 139 -1.30 -1.49 -7.38
N GLN A 140 -2.56 -1.81 -7.09
CA GLN A 140 -3.71 -1.25 -7.79
C GLN A 140 -3.70 0.28 -7.71
N SER A 141 -3.83 0.94 -8.87
CA SER A 141 -3.89 2.40 -8.94
C SER A 141 -5.03 2.94 -8.08
N ALA A 142 -4.77 3.97 -7.29
CA ALA A 142 -5.79 4.64 -6.49
C ALA A 142 -6.88 5.29 -7.35
N LEU A 143 -6.60 5.56 -8.64
CA LEU A 143 -7.58 6.11 -9.59
C LEU A 143 -8.68 5.11 -9.95
N THR A 144 -8.44 3.80 -9.79
CA THR A 144 -9.43 2.76 -10.11
C THR A 144 -10.15 2.24 -8.87
N LEU A 145 -9.93 2.85 -7.70
CA LEU A 145 -10.67 2.56 -6.48
C LEU A 145 -11.98 3.34 -6.46
N SER A 146 -13.07 2.66 -6.12
CA SER A 146 -14.34 3.32 -5.85
C SER A 146 -14.24 4.22 -4.61
N GLY A 147 -15.11 5.24 -4.50
CA GLY A 147 -15.11 6.16 -3.34
C GLY A 147 -15.18 5.44 -1.99
N GLY A 148 -16.00 4.39 -1.88
CA GLY A 148 -16.09 3.57 -0.66
C GLY A 148 -14.87 2.69 -0.37
N GLU A 149 -14.06 2.35 -1.38
CA GLU A 149 -12.76 1.68 -1.19
C GLU A 149 -11.68 2.68 -0.79
N ALA A 150 -11.67 3.85 -1.43
CA ALA A 150 -10.81 4.95 -1.07
C ALA A 150 -11.04 5.40 0.38
N GLN A 151 -12.30 5.46 0.83
CA GLN A 151 -12.67 5.81 2.21
C GLN A 151 -12.28 4.72 3.22
N ARG A 152 -12.50 3.43 2.93
CA ARG A 152 -12.12 2.34 3.85
C ARG A 152 -10.61 2.24 4.01
N GLY A 153 -9.87 2.49 2.93
CA GLY A 153 -8.40 2.60 2.98
C GLY A 153 -7.97 3.86 3.73
N GLY A 154 -8.59 5.00 3.42
CA GLY A 154 -8.34 6.31 4.02
C GLY A 154 -8.62 6.34 5.52
N SER A 155 -9.86 6.11 5.91
CA SER A 155 -10.38 6.26 7.28
C SER A 155 -9.99 5.09 8.19
N GLY A 156 -9.96 3.85 7.69
CA GLY A 156 -9.66 2.67 8.50
C GLY A 156 -8.18 2.56 8.89
N VAL A 157 -7.27 2.90 7.97
CA VAL A 157 -5.83 2.87 8.22
C VAL A 157 -5.39 4.08 9.05
N TYR A 158 -5.95 5.29 8.83
CA TYR A 158 -5.60 6.46 9.63
C TYR A 158 -6.03 6.32 11.10
N GLN A 159 -7.21 5.73 11.36
CA GLN A 159 -7.66 5.46 12.73
C GLN A 159 -6.82 4.36 13.40
N ALA A 160 -6.50 3.26 12.72
CA ALA A 160 -5.67 2.20 13.28
C ALA A 160 -4.26 2.70 13.71
N TRP A 161 -3.72 3.70 13.01
CA TRP A 161 -2.41 4.29 13.31
C TRP A 161 -2.43 5.41 14.36
N THR A 162 -3.49 6.24 14.42
CA THR A 162 -3.56 7.38 15.37
C THR A 162 -3.93 6.97 16.79
N VAL A 163 -4.67 5.88 16.98
CA VAL A 163 -5.17 5.49 18.32
C VAL A 163 -4.44 4.32 18.98
N GLY A 164 -3.35 3.80 18.40
CA GLY A 164 -2.60 2.70 19.03
C GLY A 164 -3.50 1.53 19.44
N PHE A 165 -4.41 1.13 18.54
CA PHE A 165 -5.43 0.15 18.86
C PHE A 165 -4.85 -1.27 18.81
N ASP A 166 -4.30 -1.72 19.94
CA ASP A 166 -4.00 -3.13 20.21
C ASP A 166 -5.32 -3.89 20.44
N PRO A 167 -5.76 -4.75 19.50
CA PRO A 167 -7.02 -5.45 19.63
C PRO A 167 -6.95 -6.66 20.60
N LEU A 168 -5.77 -6.99 21.15
CA LEU A 168 -5.61 -8.09 22.10
C LEU A 168 -5.80 -7.67 23.57
N ARG A 169 -5.95 -6.39 23.87
CA ARG A 169 -6.16 -5.89 25.25
C ARG A 169 -7.63 -5.72 25.63
N ARG A 170 -8.48 -6.71 25.35
CA ARG A 170 -9.80 -6.86 26.00
C ARG A 170 -10.04 -8.30 26.41
N ARG A 171 -9.35 -8.73 27.45
CA ARG A 171 -9.83 -9.76 28.38
C ARG A 171 -9.22 -9.53 29.76
N GLY A 172 -10.05 -9.15 30.72
CA GLY A 172 -9.74 -9.22 32.16
C GLY A 172 -9.54 -7.89 32.89
N SER A 173 -10.61 -7.28 33.39
CA SER A 173 -10.96 -7.32 34.83
C SER A 173 -11.98 -6.23 35.15
N ALA A 174 -13.10 -6.66 35.72
CA ALA A 174 -13.98 -5.81 36.49
C ALA A 174 -13.36 -5.60 37.87
N ARG A 175 -13.38 -4.37 38.40
CA ARG A 175 -13.62 -4.03 39.82
C ARG A 175 -13.62 -2.51 40.03
N GLU A 176 -14.79 -2.03 40.46
CA GLU A 176 -15.05 -1.03 41.53
C GLU A 176 -14.27 0.30 41.57
N ALA A 177 -15.01 1.39 41.35
CA ALA A 177 -15.12 2.61 42.20
C ALA A 177 -16.07 3.57 41.44
N GLY A 178 -17.18 4.08 41.97
CA GLY A 178 -17.37 4.71 43.27
C GLY A 178 -17.61 6.21 43.04
N ASN A 179 -18.82 6.67 43.36
CA ASN A 179 -19.35 8.05 43.25
C ASN A 179 -18.35 9.20 43.51
N GLY A 180 -18.52 10.31 42.78
CA GLY A 180 -17.92 11.60 43.14
C GLY A 180 -18.31 12.73 42.18
N THR A 181 -19.25 13.56 42.63
CA THR A 181 -19.75 14.82 42.03
C THR A 181 -18.67 15.90 41.87
N GLY A 182 -18.65 16.62 40.75
CA GLY A 182 -17.84 17.84 40.58
C GLY A 182 -18.07 18.54 39.24
N THR A 183 -18.44 19.82 39.29
CA THR A 183 -18.98 20.71 38.24
C THR A 183 -18.02 21.13 37.12
N PRO A 184 -18.52 21.62 35.96
CA PRO A 184 -17.67 22.12 34.86
C PRO A 184 -17.34 23.61 35.04
N ARG A 185 -16.07 24.00 34.85
CA ARG A 185 -15.70 25.40 34.60
C ARG A 185 -15.17 25.53 33.17
N TYR A 186 -15.87 26.36 32.40
CA TYR A 186 -15.38 27.00 31.20
C TYR A 186 -14.47 28.17 31.59
N TRP A 187 -13.27 28.21 31.02
CA TRP A 187 -12.59 29.41 30.54
C TRP A 187 -11.81 29.00 29.28
#